data_AF-A0A4U9DGB9-F1
#
_entry.id   AF-A0A4U9DGB9-F1
#
_cell.length_a   1.000
_cell.length_b   1.000
_cell.length_c   1.000
_cell.angle_alpha   90.00
_cell.angle_beta   90.00
_cell.angle_gamma   90.00
#
_symmetry.space_group_name_H-M   'P 1'
#
loop_
_entity.id
_entity.type
_entity.pdbx_description
1 polymer ?
#
loop_
_entity_poly.entity_id
_entity_poly.type
_entity_poly.pdbx_seq_one_letter_code
_entity_poly.pdbx_strand_id
1 'polypeptide(L)' 'MLQTFKTDDPIYLVGMQFYTTRNKISDITRDLQLVAPWLTNGEARKRVRWCLEIFRAKVFLAVRQKMKDV' A
#
# COMPACT_ATOMS: atom_id res chain seq x y z
N MET A 1 -1.49 3.62 15.20
CA MET A 1 -0.50 2.85 14.40
C MET A 1 -0.64 3.16 12.90
N LEU A 2 -1.82 3.55 12.41
CA LEU A 2 -2.03 3.97 11.01
C LEU A 2 -2.17 5.49 10.78
N GLN A 3 -2.17 6.32 11.84
CA GLN A 3 -2.20 7.79 11.72
C GLN A 3 -0.98 8.39 10.98
N THR A 4 0.08 7.60 10.77
CA THR A 4 1.27 7.98 10.00
C THR A 4 0.97 8.13 8.50
N PHE A 5 -0.12 7.53 8.02
CA PHE A 5 -0.53 7.66 6.63
C PHE A 5 -1.71 8.62 6.52
N LYS A 6 -1.74 9.40 5.43
CA LYS A 6 -2.96 10.10 5.05
C LYS A 6 -3.94 9.10 4.44
N THR A 7 -5.23 9.31 4.68
CA THR A 7 -6.29 8.38 4.24
C THR A 7 -6.49 8.38 2.73
N ASP A 8 -6.06 9.45 2.05
CA ASP A 8 -6.08 9.62 0.59
C ASP A 8 -4.79 9.11 -0.09
N ASP A 9 -3.77 8.70 0.67
CA ASP A 9 -2.51 8.23 0.12
C ASP A 9 -2.70 6.85 -0.54
N PRO A 10 -2.35 6.67 -1.83
CA PRO A 10 -2.43 5.37 -2.49
C PRO A 10 -1.65 4.27 -1.76
N ILE A 11 -0.58 4.61 -1.04
CA ILE A 11 0.19 3.66 -0.23
C ILE A 11 -0.69 3.08 0.90
N TYR A 12 -1.50 3.93 1.53
CA TYR A 12 -2.42 3.52 2.59
C TYR A 12 -3.54 2.66 2.03
N LEU A 13 -4.17 3.10 0.94
CA LEU A 13 -5.29 2.39 0.32
C LEU A 13 -4.86 0.99 -0.17
N VAL A 14 -3.73 0.90 -0.86
CA VAL A 14 -3.16 -0.39 -1.32
C VAL A 14 -2.77 -1.27 -0.14
N GLY A 15 -2.14 -0.70 0.89
CA GLY A 15 -1.77 -1.44 2.10
C GLY A 15 -2.99 -2.00 2.83
N MET A 16 -4.04 -1.18 3.00
CA MET A 16 -5.30 -1.59 3.59
C MET A 16 -5.97 -2.70 2.78
N GLN A 17 -6.17 -2.51 1.47
CA GLN A 17 -6.73 -3.55 0.62
C GLN A 17 -5.93 -4.85 0.71
N PHE A 18 -4.60 -4.80 0.70
CA PHE A 18 -3.78 -6.01 0.75
C PHE A 18 -3.78 -6.71 2.12
N TYR A 19 -3.72 -5.96 3.22
CA TYR A 19 -3.56 -6.55 4.56
C TYR A 19 -4.87 -6.79 5.31
N THR A 20 -5.94 -6.04 5.02
CA THR A 20 -7.23 -6.18 5.72
C THR A 20 -8.28 -6.90 4.90
N THR A 21 -8.05 -7.11 3.60
CA THR A 21 -8.95 -7.88 2.74
C THR A 21 -8.22 -9.09 2.15
N ARG A 22 -8.95 -10.01 1.51
CA ARG A 22 -8.34 -11.16 0.78
C ARG A 22 -7.93 -10.81 -0.66
N ASN A 23 -7.83 -9.54 -1.00
CA ASN A 23 -7.50 -9.11 -2.36
C ASN A 23 -6.07 -9.52 -2.71
N LYS A 24 -5.91 -10.18 -3.85
CA LYS A 24 -4.59 -10.51 -4.38
C LYS A 24 -3.99 -9.26 -5.03
N ILE A 25 -2.67 -9.25 -5.19
CA ILE A 25 -1.96 -8.20 -5.94
C ILE A 25 -2.56 -8.03 -7.34
N SER A 26 -3.01 -9.10 -7.99
CA SER A 26 -3.69 -9.04 -9.29
C SER A 26 -4.96 -8.21 -9.27
N ASP A 27 -5.75 -8.33 -8.20
CA ASP A 27 -7.03 -7.66 -8.06
C ASP A 27 -6.80 -6.16 -7.83
N ILE A 28 -5.89 -5.83 -6.91
CA ILE A 28 -5.47 -4.44 -6.64
C ILE A 28 -4.82 -3.81 -7.88
N THR A 29 -4.07 -4.59 -8.67
CA THR A 29 -3.50 -4.12 -9.94
C THR A 29 -4.61 -3.76 -10.94
N ARG A 30 -5.68 -4.55 -11.00
CA ARG A 30 -6.81 -4.29 -11.89
C ARG A 30 -7.53 -3.01 -11.46
N ASP A 31 -7.78 -2.84 -10.16
CA ASP A 31 -8.39 -1.63 -9.61
C ASP A 31 -7.53 -0.39 -9.89
N LEU A 32 -6.20 -0.49 -9.74
CA LEU A 32 -5.28 0.58 -10.07
C LEU A 32 -5.34 0.97 -11.56
N GLN A 33 -5.45 -0.02 -12.46
CA GLN A 33 -5.56 0.24 -13.89
C GLN A 33 -6.89 0.91 -14.29
N LEU A 34 -7.98 0.69 -13.54
CA LEU A 34 -9.25 1.40 -13.79
C LEU A 34 -9.09 2.91 -13.58
N VAL A 35 -8.28 3.32 -12.60
CA VAL A 35 -7.99 4.73 -12.30
C VAL A 35 -6.87 5.27 -13.18
N ALA A 36 -5.91 4.43 -13.55
CA ALA A 36 -4.75 4.79 -14.37
C ALA A 36 -4.67 3.92 -15.64
N PRO A 37 -5.56 4.13 -16.63
CA PRO A 37 -5.65 3.29 -17.84
C PRO A 37 -4.41 3.38 -18.74
N TRP A 38 -3.58 4.42 -18.58
CA TRP A 38 -2.33 4.59 -19.33
C TRP A 38 -1.19 3.69 -18.84
N LEU A 39 -1.33 3.02 -17.69
CA LEU A 39 -0.33 2.08 -17.19
C LEU A 39 -0.57 0.69 -17.78
N THR A 40 0.48 0.09 -18.34
CA THR A 40 0.44 -1.33 -18.70
C THR A 40 0.26 -2.20 -17.45
N ASN A 41 -0.25 -3.42 -17.61
CA ASN A 41 -0.50 -4.31 -16.46
C ASN A 41 0.79 -4.59 -15.67
N GLY A 42 1.92 -4.72 -16.37
CA GLY A 42 3.23 -4.90 -15.76
C GLY A 42 3.68 -3.70 -14.93
N GLU A 43 3.47 -2.48 -15.42
CA GLU A 43 3.79 -1.24 -14.70
C GLU A 43 2.89 -1.05 -13.50
N ALA A 44 1.57 -1.24 -13.66
CA ALA A 44 0.61 -1.17 -12.57
C ALA A 44 0.97 -2.17 -11.45
N ARG A 45 1.31 -3.41 -11.81
CA ARG A 45 1.75 -4.42 -10.83
C ARG A 45 3.04 -4.03 -10.10
N LYS A 46 4.00 -3.43 -10.81
CA LYS A 46 5.23 -2.89 -10.20
C LYS A 46 4.89 -1.77 -9.21
N ARG A 47 3.96 -0.87 -9.55
CA ARG A 47 3.50 0.22 -8.67
C ARG A 47 2.81 -0.31 -7.42
N VAL A 48 1.92 -1.30 -7.53
CA VAL A 48 1.28 -1.94 -6.37
C VAL A 48 2.33 -2.55 -5.44
N ARG A 49 3.29 -3.30 -5.97
CA ARG A 49 4.38 -3.87 -5.15
C ARG A 49 5.20 -2.78 -4.45
N TRP A 50 5.55 -1.72 -5.17
CA TRP A 50 6.28 -0.59 -4.59
C TRP A 50 5.52 0.10 -3.45
N CYS A 51 4.19 0.27 -3.59
CA CYS A 51 3.34 0.78 -2.52
C CYS A 51 3.40 -0.11 -1.27
N LEU A 52 3.36 -1.44 -1.44
CA LEU A 52 3.45 -2.39 -0.31
C LEU A 52 4.82 -2.32 0.38
N GLU A 53 5.91 -2.19 -0.36
CA GLU A 53 7.26 -2.03 0.23
C GLU A 53 7.35 -0.75 1.07
N ILE A 54 6.84 0.38 0.57
CA ILE A 54 6.82 1.63 1.33
C ILE A 54 5.91 1.52 2.56
N PHE A 55 4.75 0.88 2.40
CA PHE A 55 3.82 0.66 3.50
C PHE A 55 4.50 -0.12 4.64
N ARG A 56 5.17 -1.23 4.31
CA ARG A 56 5.93 -2.05 5.28
C ARG A 56 7.02 -1.25 5.97
N ALA A 57 7.81 -0.49 5.22
CA ALA A 57 8.88 0.34 5.78
C ALA A 57 8.33 1.39 6.76
N LYS A 58 7.27 2.11 6.37
CA LYS A 58 6.62 3.12 7.22
C LYS A 58 5.99 2.50 8.47
N VAL A 59 5.30 1.35 8.34
CA VAL A 59 4.74 0.62 9.49
C VAL A 59 5.86 0.18 10.43
N PHE A 60 6.94 -0.38 9.92
CA PHE A 60 8.09 -0.79 10.73
C PHE A 60 8.66 0.38 11.54
N LEU A 61 8.88 1.54 10.90
CA LEU A 61 9.37 2.74 11.58
C LEU A 61 8.39 3.24 12.64
N ALA A 62 7.09 3.25 12.35
CA ALA A 62 6.05 3.67 13.29
C ALA A 62 5.95 2.75 14.52
N VAL A 63 6.03 1.43 14.30
CA VAL A 63 6.08 0.43 15.38
C VAL A 63 7.34 0.62 16.21
N ARG A 64 8.51 0.74 15.56
CA ARG A 64 9.80 0.94 16.25
C ARG A 64 9.81 2.20 17.09
N GLN A 65 9.22 3.31 16.60
CA GLN A 65 9.10 4.54 17.39
C GLN A 65 8.25 4.30 18.63
N LYS A 66 7.06 3.70 18.48
CA LYS A 66 6.21 3.37 19.62
C LYS A 66 6.88 2.44 20.64
N MET A 67 7.71 1.50 20.20
CA MET A 67 8.42 0.60 21.09
C MET A 67 9.57 1.27 21.86
N LYS A 68 10.07 2.43 21.41
CA LYS A 68 11.05 3.24 22.15
C LYS A 68 10.39 4.14 23.20
N ASP A 69 9.12 4.46 23.00
CA ASP A 69 8.31 5.32 23.87
C ASP A 69 7.61 4.51 24.98
N VAL A 70 7.82 3.18 25.03
CA VAL A 70 7.36 2.23 26.07
C VAL A 70 8.57 1.81 26.91
#